data_AF-A0A357D3R8-F1
#
_entry.id   AF-A0A357D3R8-F1
#
_cell.length_a   1.000
_cell.length_b   1.000
_cell.length_c   1.000
_cell.angle_alpha   90.00
_cell.angle_beta   90.00
_cell.angle_gamma   90.00
#
_symmetry.space_group_name_H-M   'P 1'
#
loop_
_entity.id
_entity.type
_entity.pdbx_description
1 polymer ?
#
loop_
_entity_poly.entity_id
_entity_poly.type
_entity_poly.pdbx_seq_one_letter_code
_entity_poly.pdbx_strand_id
1 'polypeptide(L)'
;MLMPTLKMLAFDLDGTLLKEDKTISPATGNMLTALYRAGVKITFVTGRMYHFTAPIQDLLDFPVHFICTDGAFLKPRGWEEPQLKTVAPAVTNAVLTMMKEDLSSGYLLSNDRIRCFTTTPAPEIYSWGFDLVADPNPEALPPIDL
;
A
#
# COMPACT_ATOMS: atom_id res chain seq x y z
N MET A 1 22.00 4.80 32.29
CA MET A 1 20.92 5.17 31.34
C MET A 1 20.21 3.89 30.93
N LEU A 2 18.90 3.75 31.19
CA LEU A 2 18.12 2.67 30.58
C LEU A 2 18.01 2.98 29.09
N MET A 3 18.45 2.04 28.23
CA MET A 3 18.22 2.17 26.80
C MET A 3 16.71 2.15 26.54
N PRO A 4 16.18 3.01 25.65
CA PRO A 4 14.77 2.97 25.31
C PRO A 4 14.42 1.59 24.75
N THR A 5 13.40 0.97 25.33
CA THR A 5 12.94 -0.35 24.89
C THR A 5 12.24 -0.20 23.54
N LEU A 6 12.76 -0.85 22.49
CA LEU A 6 12.11 -0.89 21.18
C LEU A 6 10.69 -1.46 21.33
N LYS A 7 9.67 -0.72 20.88
CA LYS A 7 8.26 -1.13 20.99
C LYS A 7 7.64 -1.53 19.65
N MET A 8 8.14 -0.98 18.55
CA MET A 8 7.59 -1.22 17.23
C MET A 8 8.67 -1.02 16.16
N LEU A 9 8.56 -1.81 15.09
CA LEU A 9 9.24 -1.56 13.82
C LEU A 9 8.18 -1.39 12.73
N ALA A 10 8.42 -0.41 11.86
CA ALA A 10 7.59 -0.11 10.71
C ALA A 10 8.46 -0.25 9.47
N PHE A 11 8.00 -1.06 8.52
CA PHE A 11 8.76 -1.41 7.32
C PHE A 11 8.01 -1.00 6.07
N ASP A 12 8.72 -0.28 5.21
CA ASP A 12 8.43 -0.33 3.79
C ASP A 12 8.62 -1.76 3.25
N LEU A 13 7.96 -2.07 2.14
CA LEU A 13 7.94 -3.39 1.53
C LEU A 13 8.87 -3.48 0.31
N ASP A 14 8.49 -2.89 -0.81
CA ASP A 14 9.22 -3.01 -2.07
C ASP A 14 10.56 -2.31 -2.03
N GLY A 15 11.65 -3.06 -2.24
CA GLY A 15 13.00 -2.50 -2.16
C GLY A 15 13.49 -2.30 -0.72
N THR A 16 12.70 -2.70 0.29
CA THR A 16 13.06 -2.63 1.71
C THR A 16 12.95 -4.01 2.38
N LEU A 17 11.74 -4.44 2.79
CA LEU A 17 11.54 -5.73 3.46
C LEU A 17 11.51 -6.90 2.47
N LEU A 18 10.93 -6.67 1.30
CA LEU A 18 10.81 -7.67 0.24
C LEU A 18 12.00 -7.58 -0.70
N LYS A 19 12.55 -8.75 -1.03
CA LYS A 19 13.46 -8.91 -2.17
C LYS A 19 12.71 -8.68 -3.49
N GLU A 20 13.46 -8.61 -4.59
CA GLU A 20 12.90 -8.48 -5.94
C GLU A 20 11.89 -9.60 -6.28
N ASP A 21 12.14 -10.82 -5.81
CA ASP A 21 11.26 -11.99 -5.95
C ASP A 21 10.03 -11.96 -5.02
N LYS A 22 9.78 -10.84 -4.33
CA LYS A 22 8.69 -10.61 -3.37
C LYS A 22 8.72 -11.52 -2.14
N THR A 23 9.87 -12.11 -1.80
CA THR A 23 10.05 -12.89 -0.58
C THR A 23 10.85 -12.13 0.50
N ILE A 24 10.75 -12.58 1.75
CA ILE A 24 11.56 -12.08 2.87
C ILE A 24 12.77 -13.01 3.05
N SER A 25 13.97 -12.45 3.26
CA SER A 25 15.16 -13.27 3.49
C SER A 25 15.02 -14.10 4.78
N PRO A 26 15.58 -15.34 4.85
CA PRO A 26 15.53 -16.14 6.08
C PRO A 26 16.12 -15.43 7.30
N ALA A 27 17.21 -14.68 7.12
CA ALA A 27 17.85 -13.92 8.19
C ALA A 27 16.90 -12.82 8.74
N THR A 28 16.27 -12.06 7.85
CA THR A 28 15.28 -11.04 8.22
C THR A 28 14.06 -11.66 8.89
N GLY A 29 13.51 -12.73 8.34
CA GLY A 29 12.35 -13.43 8.92
C GLY A 29 12.64 -13.95 10.33
N ASN A 30 13.82 -14.54 10.56
CA ASN A 30 14.25 -15.02 11.89
C ASN A 30 14.37 -13.86 12.89
N MET A 31 14.95 -12.73 12.47
CA MET A 31 15.06 -11.53 13.29
C MET A 31 13.68 -10.97 13.67
N LEU A 32 12.77 -10.82 12.70
CA LEU A 32 11.43 -10.31 12.95
C LEU A 32 10.64 -11.24 13.88
N THR A 33 10.79 -12.57 13.72
CA THR A 33 10.19 -13.56 14.61
C THR A 33 10.70 -13.41 16.04
N ALA A 34 12.01 -13.22 16.24
CA ALA A 34 12.58 -13.02 17.57
C ALA A 34 12.07 -11.73 18.22
N LEU A 35 11.97 -10.65 17.45
CA LEU A 35 11.45 -9.36 17.93
C LEU A 35 9.96 -9.43 18.27
N TYR A 36 9.16 -10.10 17.43
CA TYR A 36 7.75 -10.35 17.70
C TYR A 36 7.56 -11.13 19.02
N ARG A 37 8.34 -12.21 19.21
CA ARG A 37 8.31 -13.00 20.46
C ARG A 37 8.75 -12.20 21.69
N ALA A 38 9.58 -11.19 21.51
CA ALA A 38 9.98 -10.25 22.56
C ALA A 38 8.95 -9.11 22.81
N GLY A 39 7.81 -9.12 22.10
CA GLY A 39 6.74 -8.13 22.26
C GLY A 39 6.90 -6.86 21.43
N VAL A 40 7.84 -6.84 20.47
CA VAL A 40 7.97 -5.74 19.50
C VAL A 40 6.90 -5.88 18.43
N LYS A 41 6.13 -4.82 18.18
CA LYS A 41 5.10 -4.80 17.14
C LYS A 41 5.74 -4.64 15.77
N ILE A 42 5.26 -5.39 14.77
CA ILE A 42 5.70 -5.24 13.38
C ILE A 42 4.56 -4.61 12.58
N THR A 43 4.88 -3.61 11.77
CA THR A 43 3.94 -2.85 10.95
C THR A 43 4.44 -2.77 9.52
N PHE A 44 3.59 -3.10 8.55
CA PHE A 44 3.85 -2.80 7.13
C PHE A 44 3.37 -1.39 6.82
N VAL A 45 4.20 -0.61 6.11
CA VAL A 45 3.93 0.77 5.70
C VAL A 45 4.24 0.88 4.22
N THR A 46 3.22 0.97 3.37
CA THR A 46 3.41 0.83 1.92
C THR A 46 2.42 1.66 1.11
N GLY A 47 2.82 2.02 -0.11
CA GLY A 47 1.92 2.61 -1.12
C GLY A 47 0.92 1.62 -1.70
N ARG A 48 1.17 0.31 -1.58
CA ARG A 48 0.26 -0.74 -2.04
C ARG A 48 -1.09 -0.66 -1.34
N MET A 49 -2.14 -1.10 -2.04
CA MET A 49 -3.47 -1.26 -1.45
C MET A 49 -3.50 -2.44 -0.46
N TYR A 50 -4.45 -2.39 0.49
CA TYR A 50 -4.51 -3.35 1.59
C TYR A 50 -4.68 -4.79 1.10
N HIS A 51 -5.63 -5.03 0.21
CA HIS A 51 -5.94 -6.38 -0.26
C HIS A 51 -4.74 -7.04 -0.95
N PHE A 52 -3.88 -6.26 -1.61
CA PHE A 52 -2.65 -6.78 -2.21
C PHE A 52 -1.51 -6.96 -1.20
N THR A 53 -1.56 -6.23 -0.08
CA THR A 53 -0.56 -6.25 0.99
C THR A 53 -0.82 -7.34 2.02
N ALA A 54 -2.10 -7.61 2.35
CA ALA A 54 -2.49 -8.52 3.41
C ALA A 54 -1.89 -9.94 3.26
N PRO A 55 -1.83 -10.56 2.05
CA PRO A 55 -1.22 -11.87 1.87
C PRO A 55 0.30 -11.91 2.14
N ILE A 56 1.00 -10.77 2.12
CA ILE A 56 2.43 -10.70 2.43
C ILE A 56 2.68 -11.06 3.89
N GLN A 57 1.69 -10.87 4.77
CA GLN A 57 1.76 -11.33 6.15
C GLN A 57 1.98 -12.85 6.22
N ASP A 58 1.51 -13.64 5.25
CA ASP A 58 1.66 -15.10 5.26
C ASP A 58 3.14 -15.54 5.10
N LEU A 59 4.03 -14.62 4.72
CA LEU A 59 5.48 -14.83 4.75
C LEU A 59 6.06 -14.76 6.18
N LEU A 60 5.25 -14.33 7.14
CA LEU A 60 5.56 -14.24 8.56
C LEU A 60 4.56 -15.13 9.34
N ASP A 61 5.05 -15.99 10.24
CA ASP A 61 4.19 -16.84 11.07
C ASP A 61 3.47 -16.07 12.21
N PHE A 62 3.25 -14.77 12.06
CA PHE A 62 2.62 -13.91 13.05
C PHE A 62 1.92 -12.69 12.43
N PRO A 63 0.90 -12.14 13.10
CA PRO A 63 0.13 -11.01 12.58
C PRO A 63 0.87 -9.67 12.70
N VAL A 64 0.60 -8.77 11.75
CA VAL A 64 1.19 -7.42 11.69
C VAL A 64 0.11 -6.32 11.70
N HIS A 65 0.54 -5.07 11.87
CA HIS A 65 -0.29 -3.90 11.60
C HIS A 65 -0.11 -3.44 10.14
N PHE A 66 -1.13 -2.81 9.56
CA PHE A 66 -1.09 -2.33 8.17
C PHE A 66 -1.28 -0.82 8.09
N ILE A 67 -0.37 -0.18 7.35
CA ILE A 67 -0.50 1.17 6.83
C ILE A 67 -0.31 1.04 5.31
N CYS A 68 -1.38 1.25 4.56
CA CYS A 68 -1.44 1.01 3.11
C CYS A 68 -1.87 2.29 2.39
N THR A 69 -1.76 2.30 1.06
CA THR A 69 -2.17 3.42 0.20
C THR A 69 -1.57 4.74 0.68
N ASP A 70 -0.24 4.73 0.92
CA ASP A 70 0.54 5.89 1.39
C ASP A 70 0.01 6.51 2.69
N GLY A 71 -0.61 5.69 3.53
CA GLY A 71 -1.17 6.09 4.83
C GLY A 71 -2.64 6.48 4.83
N ALA A 72 -3.31 6.44 3.67
CA ALA A 72 -4.76 6.62 3.58
C ALA A 72 -5.53 5.45 4.21
N PHE A 73 -4.92 4.28 4.34
CA PHE A 73 -5.50 3.10 4.96
C PHE A 73 -4.68 2.70 6.20
N LEU A 74 -5.32 2.68 7.37
CA LEU A 74 -4.71 2.24 8.63
C LEU A 74 -5.55 1.10 9.24
N LYS A 75 -4.97 -0.08 9.37
CA LYS A 75 -5.60 -1.21 10.07
C LYS A 75 -4.64 -1.84 11.07
N PRO A 76 -4.70 -1.44 12.34
CA PRO A 76 -3.98 -2.13 13.40
C PRO A 76 -4.46 -3.58 13.53
N ARG A 77 -3.54 -4.48 13.93
CA ARG A 77 -3.88 -5.85 14.30
C ARG A 77 -5.06 -5.90 15.27
N GLY A 78 -6.04 -6.75 14.95
CA GLY A 78 -7.20 -7.02 15.80
C GLY A 78 -8.36 -6.03 15.63
N TRP A 79 -8.22 -5.03 14.76
CA TRP A 79 -9.33 -4.17 14.37
C TRP A 79 -10.16 -4.87 13.29
N GLU A 80 -11.48 -4.84 13.43
CA GLU A 80 -12.41 -5.34 12.42
C GLU A 80 -12.34 -4.45 11.17
N GLU A 81 -12.54 -3.14 11.38
CA GLU A 81 -12.58 -2.14 10.31
C GLU A 81 -11.31 -1.26 10.26
N PRO A 82 -10.85 -0.88 9.07
CA PRO A 82 -9.76 0.07 8.91
C PRO A 82 -10.23 1.51 9.20
N GLN A 83 -9.27 2.37 9.55
CA GLN A 83 -9.43 3.82 9.41
C GLN A 83 -9.00 4.24 8.01
N LEU A 84 -9.90 4.94 7.32
CA LEU A 84 -9.67 5.47 5.99
C LEU A 84 -9.59 7.00 6.04
N LYS A 85 -8.60 7.57 5.38
CA LYS A 85 -8.46 9.00 5.11
C LYS A 85 -8.31 9.20 3.61
N THR A 86 -9.43 9.40 2.94
CA THR A 86 -9.48 9.59 1.49
C THR A 86 -9.38 11.07 1.12
N VAL A 87 -9.00 11.33 -0.13
CA VAL A 87 -9.09 12.67 -0.72
C VAL A 87 -10.55 12.89 -1.15
N ALA A 88 -11.12 14.05 -0.79
CA ALA A 88 -12.51 14.35 -1.12
C ALA A 88 -12.72 14.37 -2.65
N PRO A 89 -13.85 13.85 -3.17
CA PRO A 89 -14.08 13.76 -4.61
C PRO A 89 -13.93 15.08 -5.36
N ALA A 90 -14.34 16.21 -4.77
CA ALA A 90 -14.18 17.53 -5.37
C ALA A 90 -12.70 17.91 -5.57
N VAL A 91 -11.83 17.55 -4.62
CA VAL A 91 -10.38 17.78 -4.72
C VAL A 91 -9.77 16.85 -5.76
N THR A 92 -10.15 15.57 -5.75
CA THR A 92 -9.71 14.59 -6.76
C THR A 92 -10.07 15.06 -8.17
N ASN A 93 -11.31 15.51 -8.39
CA ASN A 93 -11.76 16.05 -9.68
C ASN A 93 -10.98 17.30 -10.08
N ALA A 94 -10.71 18.20 -9.14
CA ALA A 94 -9.91 19.40 -9.42
C ALA A 94 -8.48 19.03 -9.85
N VAL A 95 -7.84 18.06 -9.17
CA VAL A 95 -6.51 17.56 -9.52
C VAL A 95 -6.52 16.89 -10.90
N LEU A 96 -7.46 15.99 -11.17
CA LEU A 96 -7.58 15.33 -12.48
C LEU A 96 -7.84 16.32 -13.62
N THR A 97 -8.67 17.34 -13.37
CA THR A 97 -8.92 18.43 -14.34
C THR A 97 -7.65 19.24 -14.61
N MET A 98 -6.89 19.55 -13.56
CA MET A 98 -5.63 20.28 -13.68
C MET A 98 -4.57 19.47 -14.44
N MET A 99 -4.55 18.16 -14.24
CA MET A 99 -3.61 17.22 -14.87
C MET A 99 -4.11 16.68 -16.23
N LYS A 100 -5.18 17.23 -16.82
CA LYS A 100 -5.83 16.64 -18.01
C LYS A 100 -4.88 16.32 -19.17
N GLU A 101 -3.86 17.15 -19.40
CA GLU A 101 -2.87 16.97 -20.48
C GLU A 101 -1.78 15.95 -20.11
N ASP A 102 -1.64 15.61 -18.83
CA ASP A 102 -0.61 14.75 -18.25
C ASP A 102 -1.19 13.50 -17.57
N LEU A 103 -2.47 13.18 -17.80
CA LEU A 103 -3.17 12.07 -17.12
C LEU A 103 -2.45 10.73 -17.33
N SER A 104 -1.80 10.53 -18.48
CA SER A 104 -1.06 9.30 -18.78
C SER A 104 0.10 9.01 -17.83
N SER A 105 0.54 10.01 -17.06
CA SER A 105 1.60 9.88 -16.05
C SER A 105 1.07 9.56 -14.65
N GLY A 106 -0.26 9.59 -14.44
CA GLY A 106 -0.89 9.39 -13.14
C GLY A 106 -1.56 8.03 -12.97
N TYR A 107 -1.68 7.62 -11.71
CA TYR A 107 -2.53 6.52 -11.27
C TYR A 107 -3.54 7.03 -10.25
N LEU A 108 -4.80 6.64 -10.41
CA LEU A 108 -5.86 6.89 -9.43
C LEU A 108 -6.12 5.60 -8.66
N LEU A 109 -5.87 5.63 -7.35
CA LEU A 109 -6.18 4.53 -6.44
C LEU A 109 -7.51 4.85 -5.73
N SER A 110 -8.52 4.01 -5.95
CA SER A 110 -9.86 4.18 -5.36
C SER A 110 -10.54 2.82 -5.26
N ASN A 111 -11.10 2.51 -4.08
CA ASN A 111 -11.91 1.30 -3.85
C ASN A 111 -11.26 0.00 -4.34
N ASP A 112 -10.01 -0.22 -3.93
CA ASP A 112 -9.17 -1.37 -4.32
C ASP A 112 -8.91 -1.52 -5.83
N ARG A 113 -9.19 -0.48 -6.62
CA ARG A 113 -8.91 -0.38 -8.05
C ARG A 113 -7.83 0.66 -8.31
N ILE A 114 -6.95 0.34 -9.26
CA ILE A 114 -5.98 1.27 -9.83
C ILE A 114 -6.50 1.65 -11.22
N ARG A 115 -6.70 2.93 -11.46
CA ARG A 115 -7.02 3.47 -12.78
C ARG A 115 -5.79 4.15 -13.35
N CYS A 116 -5.45 3.87 -14.60
CA CYS A 116 -4.37 4.56 -15.32
C CYS A 116 -4.87 5.05 -16.68
N PHE A 117 -4.19 6.07 -17.21
CA PHE A 117 -4.57 6.70 -18.49
C PHE A 117 -3.47 6.51 -19.54
N THR A 118 -2.84 5.33 -19.53
CA THR A 118 -1.75 4.97 -20.43
C THR A 118 -1.92 3.54 -20.94
N THR A 119 -1.41 3.27 -22.14
CA THR A 119 -1.31 1.92 -22.71
C THR A 119 -0.09 1.16 -22.19
N THR A 120 0.85 1.86 -21.55
CA THR A 120 2.10 1.28 -21.03
C THR A 120 2.27 1.61 -19.54
N PRO A 121 1.49 1.00 -18.63
CA PRO A 121 1.67 1.17 -17.20
C PRO A 121 3.06 0.73 -16.76
N ALA A 122 3.59 1.40 -15.75
CA ALA A 122 4.86 1.05 -15.10
C ALA A 122 4.76 -0.38 -14.53
N PRO A 123 5.72 -1.29 -14.79
CA PRO A 123 5.64 -2.68 -14.34
C PRO A 123 5.43 -2.86 -12.83
N GLU A 124 5.87 -1.89 -12.02
CA GLU A 124 5.76 -1.91 -10.57
C GLU A 124 4.30 -1.80 -10.10
N ILE A 125 3.44 -1.14 -10.87
CA ILE A 125 2.03 -0.89 -10.47
C ILE A 125 1.23 -2.18 -10.33
N TYR A 126 1.61 -3.24 -11.05
CA TYR A 126 0.98 -4.56 -10.95
C TYR A 126 1.21 -5.22 -9.58
N SER A 127 2.14 -4.70 -8.78
CA SER A 127 2.36 -5.14 -7.40
C SER A 127 1.63 -4.28 -6.36
N TRP A 128 0.80 -3.32 -6.78
CA TRP A 128 0.13 -2.37 -5.90
C TRP A 128 -1.38 -2.63 -5.73
N GLY A 129 -1.97 -3.50 -6.54
CA GLY A 129 -3.41 -3.74 -6.57
C GLY A 129 -3.85 -4.94 -7.41
N PHE A 130 -5.11 -5.36 -7.23
CA PHE A 130 -5.68 -6.50 -7.96
C PHE A 130 -6.36 -6.10 -9.27
N ASP A 131 -6.93 -4.90 -9.34
CA ASP A 131 -7.76 -4.45 -10.46
C ASP A 131 -7.13 -3.19 -11.09
N LEU A 132 -6.24 -3.39 -12.06
CA LEU A 132 -5.70 -2.31 -12.88
C LEU A 132 -6.59 -2.11 -14.11
N VAL A 133 -7.22 -0.95 -14.21
CA VAL A 133 -8.08 -0.55 -15.33
C VAL A 133 -7.40 0.57 -16.11
N ALA A 134 -7.03 0.27 -17.35
CA ALA A 134 -6.45 1.24 -18.27
C ALA A 134 -7.53 1.90 -19.13
N ASP A 135 -7.53 3.23 -19.15
CA ASP A 135 -8.38 4.07 -20.00
C ASP A 135 -7.53 5.20 -20.63
N PRO A 136 -6.76 4.90 -21.68
CA PRO A 136 -5.75 5.82 -22.21
C PRO A 136 -6.31 7.04 -22.94
N ASN A 137 -7.58 7.01 -23.36
CA ASN A 137 -8.23 8.11 -24.08
C ASN A 137 -9.64 8.32 -23.51
N PRO A 138 -9.77 8.78 -22.26
CA PRO A 138 -11.06 8.89 -21.61
C PRO A 138 -11.90 9.97 -22.31
N GLU A 139 -13.13 9.64 -22.72
CA GLU A 139 -14.07 10.62 -23.29
C GLU A 139 -14.48 11.70 -22.27
N ALA A 140 -14.42 11.37 -20.98
CA ALA A 140 -14.62 12.27 -19.84
C ALA A 140 -13.78 11.80 -18.65
N LEU A 141 -13.51 12.69 -17.68
CA LEU A 141 -12.85 12.29 -16.43
C LEU A 141 -13.63 11.15 -15.75
N PRO A 142 -12.94 10.14 -15.19
CA PRO A 142 -13.62 9.00 -14.62
C PRO A 142 -14.48 9.43 -13.43
N PRO A 143 -15.61 8.75 -13.20
CA PRO A 143 -16.37 8.97 -11.98
C PRO A 143 -15.49 8.64 -10.77
N ILE A 144 -15.50 9.54 -9.78
CA ILE A 144 -14.91 9.28 -8.48
C ILE A 144 -16.00 8.60 -7.65
N ASP A 145 -16.08 7.28 -7.81
CA ASP A 145 -16.97 6.44 -7.02
C ASP A 145 -16.50 6.49 -5.55
N LEU A 146 -17.44 6.78 -4.64
CA LEU A 146 -17.21 6.74 -3.18
C LEU A 146 -17.05 5.31 -2.71
#